data_AF-A0A7C1YWA5-F1
#
_entry.id   AF-A0A7C1YWA5-F1
#
_cell.length_a   1.000
_cell.length_b   1.000
_cell.length_c   1.000
_cell.angle_alpha   90.00
_cell.angle_beta   90.00
_cell.angle_gamma   90.00
#
_symmetry.space_group_name_H-M   'P 1'
#
loop_
_entity.id
_entity.type
_entity.pdbx_description
1 polymer ?
#
loop_
_entity_poly.entity_id
_entity_poly.type
_entity_poly.pdbx_seq_one_letter_code
_entity_poly.pdbx_strand_id
1 'polypeptide(L)' 'MDIKINGKEYRFNPDVRLGILELAENVEKIHMKQIKMILKEILRPSPNAKEYFNIKKSQLIEIMEQYGEFMEQES' A
#
# COMPACT_ATOMS: atom_id res chain seq x y z
N MET A 1 6.14 4.21 -10.39
CA MET A 1 5.18 3.17 -10.81
C MET A 1 3.78 3.55 -10.31
N ASP A 2 2.76 3.32 -11.13
CA ASP A 2 1.37 3.74 -10.86
C ASP A 2 0.47 2.50 -10.72
N ILE A 3 -0.50 2.54 -9.79
CA ILE A 3 -1.41 1.44 -9.49
C ILE A 3 -2.87 1.88 -9.52
N LYS A 4 -3.75 1.06 -10.09
CA LYS A 4 -5.18 1.32 -10.17
C LYS A 4 -5.95 0.50 -9.15
N ILE A 5 -6.54 1.16 -8.16
CA ILE A 5 -7.31 0.53 -7.08
C ILE A 5 -8.76 1.01 -7.19
N ASN A 6 -9.69 0.06 -7.37
CA ASN A 6 -11.14 0.34 -7.48
C ASN A 6 -11.48 1.44 -8.50
N GLY A 7 -10.80 1.44 -9.64
CA GLY A 7 -11.04 2.41 -10.73
C GLY A 7 -10.30 3.73 -10.59
N LYS A 8 -9.61 3.98 -9.47
CA LYS A 8 -8.83 5.20 -9.22
C LYS A 8 -7.34 4.91 -9.27
N GLU A 9 -6.59 5.81 -9.89
CA GLU A 9 -5.14 5.72 -10.05
C GLU A 9 -4.42 6.35 -8.86
N TYR A 10 -3.35 5.69 -8.42
CA TYR A 10 -2.48 6.09 -7.32
C TYR A 10 -1.03 5.92 -7.76
N ARG A 11 -0.15 6.74 -7.21
CA ARG A 11 1.30 6.62 -7.35
C ARG A 11 1.92 6.06 -6.10
N PHE A 12 2.90 5.18 -6.25
CA PHE A 12 3.69 4.73 -5.10
C PHE A 12 4.61 5.86 -4.61
N ASN A 13 4.70 5.99 -3.30
CA ASN A 13 5.59 6.92 -2.62
C ASN A 13 6.90 6.19 -2.32
N PRO A 14 8.06 6.60 -2.89
CA PRO A 14 9.35 6.01 -2.54
C PRO A 14 9.82 6.46 -1.15
N ASP A 15 9.39 7.64 -0.69
CA ASP A 15 9.77 8.20 0.61
C ASP A 15 8.90 7.62 1.73
N VAL A 16 9.14 6.35 2.05
CA VAL A 16 8.41 5.60 3.09
C VAL A 16 9.36 5.15 4.19
N ARG A 17 8.89 5.20 5.43
CA ARG A 17 9.68 4.83 6.61
C ARG A 17 9.97 3.32 6.61
N LEU A 18 11.19 2.93 6.96
CA LEU A 18 11.63 1.53 7.08
C LEU A 18 10.66 0.63 7.88
N GLY A 19 10.09 1.13 8.99
CA GLY A 19 9.13 0.35 9.78
C GLY A 19 7.79 0.05 9.09
N ILE A 20 7.46 0.73 7.98
CA ILE A 20 6.30 0.40 7.14
C ILE A 20 6.63 -0.75 6.19
N LEU A 21 7.89 -0.86 5.74
CA LEU A 21 8.37 -1.97 4.91
C LEU A 21 8.34 -3.30 5.67
N GLU A 22 8.80 -3.32 6.92
CA GLU A 22 8.74 -4.54 7.76
C GLU A 22 7.30 -5.03 8.01
N LEU A 23 6.34 -4.10 8.07
CA LEU A 23 4.92 -4.44 8.19
C LEU A 23 4.32 -4.97 6.89
N ALA A 24 4.87 -4.55 5.74
CA ALA A 24 4.47 -5.03 4.42
C ALA A 24 4.78 -6.52 4.23
N GLU A 25 5.97 -6.95 4.67
CA GLU A 25 6.43 -8.34 4.55
C GLU A 25 5.57 -9.33 5.35
N ASN A 26 4.81 -8.84 6.33
CA ASN A 26 3.91 -9.65 7.16
C ASN A 26 2.43 -9.26 6.98
N VAL A 27 2.04 -8.87 5.76
CA VAL A 27 0.68 -8.37 5.41
C VAL A 27 -0.46 -9.30 5.86
N GLU A 28 -0.22 -10.61 5.97
CA GLU A 28 -1.23 -11.57 6.42
C GLU A 28 -1.58 -11.47 7.91
N LYS A 29 -0.64 -10.98 8.74
CA LYS A 29 -0.71 -10.91 10.20
C LYS A 29 -1.03 -9.51 10.74
N ILE A 30 -1.06 -8.49 9.89
CA ILE A 30 -1.32 -7.10 10.31
C ILE A 30 -2.81 -6.80 10.49
N HIS A 31 -3.11 -5.97 11.49
CA HIS A 31 -4.47 -5.53 11.77
C HIS A 31 -4.94 -4.47 10.78
N MET A 32 -6.25 -4.37 10.54
CA MET A 32 -6.85 -3.39 9.61
C MET A 32 -6.45 -1.93 9.88
N LYS A 33 -6.07 -1.58 11.12
CA LYS A 33 -5.57 -0.23 11.45
C LYS A 33 -4.17 0.02 10.88
N GLN A 34 -3.30 -0.98 10.92
CA GLN A 34 -1.94 -0.91 10.37
C GLN A 34 -1.98 -0.85 8.85
N ILE A 35 -2.86 -1.62 8.23
CA ILE A 35 -3.13 -1.58 6.78
C ILE A 35 -3.42 -0.15 6.30
N LYS A 36 -4.32 0.55 7.00
CA LYS A 36 -4.66 1.94 6.68
C LYS A 36 -3.46 2.88 6.83
N MET A 37 -2.61 2.66 7.82
CA MET A 37 -1.39 3.45 8.00
C MET A 37 -0.40 3.23 6.85
N ILE A 38 -0.17 1.97 6.47
CA ILE A 38 0.70 1.60 5.35
C ILE A 38 0.21 2.24 4.06
N LEU A 39 -1.04 1.99 3.68
CA LEU A 39 -1.63 2.54 2.45
C LEU A 39 -1.61 4.08 2.40
N LYS A 40 -1.71 4.75 3.55
CA LYS A 40 -1.62 6.22 3.63
C LYS A 40 -0.22 6.73 3.30
N GLU A 41 0.81 5.99 3.71
CA GLU A 41 2.21 6.32 3.51
C GLU A 41 2.67 5.98 2.09
N ILE A 42 2.29 4.81 1.57
CA ILE A 42 2.79 4.29 0.28
C ILE A 42 2.02 4.80 -0.94
N LEU A 43 0.79 5.32 -0.79
CA LEU A 43 -0.03 5.79 -1.93
C LEU A 43 -0.18 7.31 -1.95
N ARG A 44 -0.03 7.90 -3.14
CA ARG A 44 -0.26 9.32 -3.45
C ARG A 44 -1.27 9.48 -4.59
N PRO A 45 -2.36 10.24 -4.40
CA PRO A 45 -2.82 10.82 -3.14
C PRO A 45 -3.26 9.73 -2.14
N SER A 46 -3.17 9.99 -0.85
CA SER A 46 -3.58 8.99 0.15
C SER A 46 -5.08 8.66 0.03
N PRO A 47 -5.49 7.38 0.13
CA PRO A 47 -6.89 7.00 0.10
C PRO A 47 -7.70 7.65 1.24
N ASN A 48 -8.98 7.93 0.99
CA ASN A 48 -9.93 8.40 1.99
C ASN A 48 -10.60 7.23 2.75
N ALA A 49 -11.39 7.54 3.79
CA ALA A 49 -12.03 6.54 4.64
C ALA A 49 -12.92 5.53 3.88
N LYS A 50 -13.65 6.00 2.86
CA LYS A 50 -14.53 5.17 2.02
C LYS A 50 -13.71 4.26 1.10
N GLU A 51 -12.61 4.77 0.57
CA GLU A 51 -11.69 4.02 -0.28
C GLU A 51 -11.02 2.88 0.50
N TYR A 52 -10.54 3.13 1.72
CA TYR A 52 -9.99 2.07 2.57
C TYR A 52 -10.99 0.95 2.87
N PHE A 53 -12.26 1.29 3.09
CA PHE A 53 -13.28 0.29 3.40
C PHE A 53 -13.58 -0.62 2.20
N ASN A 54 -13.39 -0.11 0.98
CA ASN A 54 -13.64 -0.84 -0.26
C ASN A 54 -12.42 -1.63 -0.76
N ILE A 55 -11.25 -1.50 -0.13
CA ILE A 55 -10.07 -2.29 -0.47
C ILE A 55 -10.20 -3.66 0.21
N LYS A 56 -10.32 -4.71 -0.60
CA LYS A 56 -10.35 -6.10 -0.11
C LYS A 56 -8.96 -6.54 0.32
N LYS A 57 -8.88 -7.56 1.19
CA LYS A 57 -7.61 -8.14 1.63
C LYS A 57 -6.76 -8.65 0.46
N SER A 58 -7.38 -9.25 -0.56
CA SER A 58 -6.67 -9.71 -1.77
C SER A 58 -6.04 -8.55 -2.54
N GLN A 59 -6.76 -7.44 -2.71
CA GLN A 59 -6.23 -6.23 -3.36
C GLN A 59 -5.12 -5.60 -2.54
N LEU A 60 -5.18 -5.67 -1.21
CA LEU A 60 -4.08 -5.20 -0.37
C LEU A 60 -2.80 -5.99 -0.63
N ILE A 61 -2.88 -7.32 -0.72
CA ILE A 61 -1.72 -8.17 -1.01
C ILE A 61 -1.10 -7.74 -2.35
N GLU A 62 -1.92 -7.60 -3.40
CA GLU A 62 -1.48 -7.10 -4.72
C GLU A 62 -0.80 -5.72 -4.64
N ILE A 63 -1.35 -4.79 -3.85
CA ILE A 63 -0.76 -3.46 -3.64
C ILE A 63 0.62 -3.58 -2.97
N MET A 64 0.76 -4.46 -1.98
CA MET A 64 2.02 -4.63 -1.25
C MET A 64 3.09 -5.33 -2.09
N GLU A 65 2.71 -6.34 -2.88
CA GLU A 65 3.63 -7.02 -3.82
C GLU A 65 4.17 -6.03 -4.87
N GLN A 66 3.29 -5.28 -5.53
CA GLN A 66 3.71 -4.26 -6.50
C GLN A 66 4.55 -3.15 -5.87
N TYR A 67 4.26 -2.81 -4.61
CA TYR A 67 5.08 -1.85 -3.88
C TYR A 67 6.49 -2.40 -3.59
N GLY A 68 6.63 -3.69 -3.27
CA GLY A 68 7.92 -4.35 -3.14
C GLY A 68 8.72 -4.31 -4.45
N GLU A 69 8.09 -4.68 -5.57
CA GLU A 69 8.70 -4.61 -6.91
C GLU A 69 9.14 -3.18 -7.27
N PHE A 70 8.33 -2.18 -6.91
CA PHE A 70 8.67 -0.77 -7.11
C PHE A 70 9.93 -0.37 -6.33
N MET A 71 10.06 -0.78 -5.06
CA MET A 71 11.23 -0.45 -4.24
C MET A 71 12.51 -1.14 -4.72
N GLU A 72 12.43 -2.36 -5.25
CA GLU A 72 13.57 -3.05 -5.86
C GLU A 72 14.07 -2.36 -7.13
N GLN A 73 13.18 -1.71 -7.90
CA GLN A 73 13.55 -0.96 -9.11
C GLN A 73 14.17 0.42 -8.83
N GLU A 74 13.88 1.01 -7.66
CA GLU A 74 14.44 2.29 -7.22
C GLU A 74 15.82 2.13 -6.53
N SER A 75 16.27 0.89 -6.29
CA SER A 75 17.57 0.53 -5.69
C SER A 75 18.66 0.29 -6.74
#